data_AF-A0A075FR36-F1
#
_entry.id   AF-A0A075FR36-F1
#
_cell.length_a   1.000
_cell.length_b   1.000
_cell.length_c   1.000
_cell.angle_alpha   90.00
_cell.angle_beta   90.00
_cell.angle_gamma   90.00
#
_symmetry.space_group_name_H-M   'P 1'
#
loop_
_entity.id
_entity.type
_entity.pdbx_description
1 polymer ?
#
loop_
_entity_poly.entity_id
_entity_poly.type
_entity_poly.pdbx_seq_one_letter_code
_entity_poly.pdbx_strand_id
1 'polypeptide(L)'
;MPGGRQLVIDSKAPGRLLDAYDSKDQSEKEELMGQFADDVWETVKSLGQKSYQDNIKDESGNKISPDFVIMFMPGEHMLQIALLHRPTLWEEAVEKNVILASPYILLALLRSVFTVGNKRRETTMQKNIGSY
;
A
#
# COMPACT_ATOMS: atom_id res chain seq x y z
N MET A 1 -5.89 16.28 -1.71
CA MET A 1 -6.54 15.48 -0.62
C MET A 1 -6.81 16.39 0.58
N PRO A 2 -7.80 16.10 1.44
CA PRO A 2 -8.04 16.92 2.63
C PRO A 2 -6.84 16.83 3.58
N GLY A 3 -6.12 17.95 3.75
CA GLY A 3 -4.96 18.05 4.65
C GLY A 3 -3.60 17.67 4.06
N GLY A 4 -3.37 17.84 2.75
CA GLY A 4 -2.02 17.81 2.15
C GLY A 4 -1.34 16.43 2.03
N ARG A 5 -1.90 15.38 2.62
CA ARG A 5 -1.35 14.01 2.53
C ARG A 5 -1.52 13.45 1.12
N GLN A 6 -0.49 12.85 0.57
CA GLN A 6 -0.52 12.18 -0.74
C GLN A 6 -0.30 10.68 -0.59
N LEU A 7 -1.01 9.90 -1.40
CA LEU A 7 -0.96 8.44 -1.43
C LEU A 7 -0.51 8.00 -2.81
N VAL A 8 0.63 7.32 -2.90
CA VAL A 8 1.12 6.77 -4.16
C VAL A 8 0.82 5.28 -4.19
N ILE A 9 0.25 4.80 -5.29
CA ILE A 9 -0.03 3.38 -5.52
C ILE A 9 0.97 2.89 -6.57
N ASP A 10 1.86 1.97 -6.19
CA ASP A 10 2.68 1.21 -7.15
C ASP A 10 2.14 -0.23 -7.23
N SER A 11 1.98 -0.75 -8.44
CA SER A 11 1.51 -2.10 -8.68
C SER A 11 2.61 -2.90 -9.38
N LYS A 12 3.18 -3.87 -8.67
CA LYS A 12 3.99 -4.93 -9.28
C LYS A 12 3.43 -6.26 -8.81
N ALA A 13 2.81 -6.99 -9.73
CA ALA A 13 2.43 -8.38 -9.48
C ALA A 13 3.62 -9.27 -9.86
N PRO A 14 4.23 -10.00 -8.92
CA PRO A 14 5.25 -10.98 -9.25
C PRO A 14 4.62 -12.12 -10.05
N GLY A 15 5.19 -12.45 -11.22
CA GLY A 15 4.65 -13.48 -12.13
C GLY A 15 4.79 -14.92 -11.63
N ARG A 16 5.69 -15.18 -10.66
CA ARG A 16 6.03 -16.52 -10.15
C ARG A 16 4.85 -17.28 -9.54
N LEU A 17 3.82 -16.58 -9.08
CA LEU A 17 2.65 -17.23 -8.52
C LEU A 17 1.86 -18.02 -9.58
N LEU A 18 1.90 -17.58 -10.86
CA LEU A 18 1.29 -18.33 -11.96
C LEU A 18 2.00 -19.67 -12.15
N ASP A 19 3.34 -19.65 -12.16
CA ASP A 19 4.16 -20.86 -12.27
C ASP A 19 3.89 -21.83 -11.10
N ALA A 20 3.71 -21.30 -9.88
CA ALA A 20 3.35 -22.10 -8.71
C ALA A 20 1.97 -22.78 -8.82
N TYR A 21 1.02 -22.13 -9.49
CA TYR A 21 -0.31 -22.71 -9.73
C TYR A 21 -0.30 -23.77 -10.83
N ASP A 22 0.59 -23.65 -11.82
CA ASP A 22 0.72 -24.59 -12.92
C ASP A 22 1.60 -25.80 -12.59
N SER A 23 2.44 -25.72 -11.55
CA SER A 23 3.25 -26.85 -11.09
C SER A 23 2.40 -28.00 -10.54
N LYS A 24 2.79 -29.23 -10.91
CA LYS A 24 2.20 -30.49 -10.43
C LYS A 24 2.96 -31.10 -9.27
N ASP A 25 4.17 -30.61 -8.99
CA ASP A 25 4.96 -31.04 -7.85
C ASP A 25 4.70 -30.10 -6.68
N GLN A 26 4.27 -30.69 -5.56
CA GLN A 26 3.97 -29.93 -4.35
C GLN A 26 5.22 -29.27 -3.75
N SER A 27 6.40 -29.88 -3.90
CA SER A 27 7.65 -29.31 -3.40
C SER A 27 8.07 -28.08 -4.22
N GLU A 28 7.99 -28.18 -5.55
CA GLU A 28 8.28 -27.08 -6.47
C GLU A 28 7.30 -25.92 -6.25
N LYS A 29 6.02 -26.23 -6.06
CA LYS A 29 4.99 -25.24 -5.74
C LYS A 29 5.32 -24.46 -4.46
N GLU A 30 5.71 -25.15 -3.40
CA GLU A 30 6.08 -24.54 -2.12
C GLU A 30 7.30 -23.61 -2.29
N GLU A 31 8.30 -24.05 -3.06
CA GLU A 31 9.48 -23.25 -3.37
C GLU A 31 9.11 -21.97 -4.14
N LEU A 32 8.29 -22.08 -5.19
CA LEU A 32 7.84 -20.94 -5.98
C LEU A 32 7.03 -19.93 -5.16
N MET A 33 6.22 -20.40 -4.20
CA MET A 33 5.49 -19.53 -3.27
C MET A 33 6.42 -18.80 -2.29
N GLY A 34 7.49 -19.48 -1.83
CA GLY A 34 8.54 -18.84 -1.03
C GLY A 34 9.28 -17.75 -1.82
N GLN A 35 9.69 -18.06 -3.05
CA GLN A 35 10.33 -17.09 -3.95
C GLN A 35 9.41 -15.91 -4.29
N PHE A 36 8.11 -16.16 -4.44
CA PHE A 36 7.12 -15.10 -4.59
C PHE A 36 7.11 -14.13 -3.38
N ALA A 37 7.17 -14.66 -2.16
CA ALA A 37 7.23 -13.82 -0.95
C ALA A 37 8.53 -13.00 -0.89
N ASP A 38 9.65 -13.57 -1.33
CA ASP A 38 10.93 -12.85 -1.44
C ASP A 38 10.87 -11.75 -2.51
N ASP A 39 10.27 -11.99 -3.67
CA ASP A 39 10.05 -10.98 -4.71
C ASP A 39 9.20 -9.80 -4.20
N VAL A 40 8.18 -10.09 -3.39
CA VAL A 40 7.38 -9.06 -2.71
C VAL A 40 8.25 -8.25 -1.77
N TRP A 41 9.08 -8.89 -0.96
CA TRP A 41 9.99 -8.21 -0.04
C TRP A 41 11.01 -7.32 -0.77
N GLU A 42 11.61 -7.78 -1.86
CA GLU A 42 12.49 -6.95 -2.69
C GLU A 42 11.78 -5.71 -3.24
N THR A 43 10.51 -5.88 -3.64
CA THR A 43 9.67 -4.76 -4.08
C THR A 43 9.42 -3.75 -2.95
N VAL A 44 9.09 -4.22 -1.75
CA VAL A 44 8.95 -3.38 -0.55
C VAL A 44 10.22 -2.57 -0.29
N LYS A 45 11.40 -3.22 -0.30
CA LYS A 45 12.67 -2.53 -0.10
C LYS A 45 12.91 -1.45 -1.16
N SER A 46 12.65 -1.77 -2.43
CA SER A 46 12.76 -0.80 -3.53
C SER A 46 11.82 0.39 -3.33
N LEU A 47 10.58 0.16 -2.90
CA LEU A 47 9.60 1.23 -2.69
C LEU A 47 9.96 2.12 -1.50
N GLY A 48 10.39 1.53 -0.39
CA GLY A 48 10.82 2.28 0.80
C GLY A 48 12.02 3.19 0.51
N GLN A 49 13.00 2.71 -0.26
CA GLN A 49 14.16 3.51 -0.68
C GLN A 49 13.81 4.64 -1.64
N LYS A 50 12.82 4.44 -2.52
CA LYS A 50 12.38 5.40 -3.54
C LYS A 50 11.34 6.40 -3.04
N SER A 51 11.03 6.41 -1.75
CA SER A 51 10.00 7.27 -1.16
C SER A 51 10.06 8.66 -1.80
N TYR A 52 8.96 9.05 -2.45
CA TYR A 52 8.81 10.05 -3.52
C TYR A 52 9.14 11.51 -3.15
N GLN A 53 9.94 11.71 -2.10
CA GLN A 53 10.31 12.96 -1.45
C GLN A 53 10.84 14.02 -2.43
N ASP A 54 11.37 13.63 -3.58
CA ASP A 54 12.01 14.57 -4.52
C ASP A 54 11.13 15.07 -5.67
N ASN A 55 10.04 14.39 -6.03
CA ASN A 55 9.31 14.68 -7.27
C ASN A 55 7.88 15.17 -7.08
N ILE A 56 7.34 15.09 -5.87
CA ILE A 56 5.96 15.51 -5.61
C ILE A 56 5.97 16.93 -5.04
N LYS A 57 5.22 17.84 -5.69
CA LYS A 57 5.00 19.21 -5.21
C LYS A 57 3.52 19.47 -5.01
N ASP A 58 3.17 20.30 -4.02
CA ASP A 58 1.82 20.83 -3.88
C ASP A 58 1.50 21.88 -4.96
N GLU A 59 0.25 22.31 -5.01
CA GLU A 59 -0.22 23.39 -5.87
C GLU A 59 0.52 24.73 -5.67
N SER A 60 1.27 24.88 -4.59
CA SER A 60 2.10 26.05 -4.26
C SER A 60 3.59 25.83 -4.56
N GLY A 61 3.97 24.67 -5.11
CA GLY A 61 5.35 24.33 -5.47
C GLY A 61 6.22 23.78 -4.33
N ASN A 62 5.67 23.56 -3.13
CA ASN A 62 6.40 22.99 -2.01
C ASN A 62 6.56 21.48 -2.20
N LYS A 63 7.73 20.92 -1.90
CA LYS A 63 7.93 19.47 -1.89
C LYS A 63 6.98 18.83 -0.87
N ILE A 64 6.18 17.86 -1.33
CA ILE A 64 5.41 16.98 -0.46
C ILE A 64 6.13 15.64 -0.43
N SER A 65 6.44 15.18 0.77
CA SER A 65 6.84 13.79 0.99
C SER A 65 5.60 13.01 1.43
N PRO A 66 5.16 11.96 0.71
CA PRO A 66 4.07 11.13 1.19
C PRO A 66 4.50 10.41 2.48
N ASP A 67 3.57 10.30 3.43
CA ASP A 67 3.81 9.60 4.70
C ASP A 67 4.08 8.10 4.46
N PHE A 68 3.41 7.52 3.45
CA PHE A 68 3.50 6.10 3.08
C PHE A 68 3.31 5.89 1.58
N VAL A 69 3.90 4.81 1.05
CA VAL A 69 3.64 4.28 -0.29
C VAL A 69 2.76 3.04 -0.19
N ILE A 70 1.75 2.92 -1.05
CA ILE A 70 0.97 1.69 -1.17
C ILE A 70 1.59 0.79 -2.22
N MET A 71 1.94 -0.43 -1.81
CA MET A 71 2.21 -1.52 -2.74
C MET A 71 0.91 -2.29 -2.96
N PHE A 72 0.35 -2.16 -4.17
CA PHE A 72 -0.89 -2.83 -4.52
C PHE A 72 -0.65 -4.26 -5.02
N MET A 73 -1.38 -5.22 -4.43
CA MET A 73 -1.48 -6.59 -4.90
C MET A 73 -2.86 -6.84 -5.51
N PRO A 74 -2.99 -7.39 -6.72
CA PRO A 74 -4.29 -7.53 -7.38
C PRO A 74 -5.19 -8.61 -6.77
N GLY A 75 -4.63 -9.62 -6.09
CA GLY A 75 -5.39 -10.70 -5.46
C GLY A 75 -5.20 -10.76 -3.95
N GLU A 76 -6.28 -10.98 -3.20
CA GLU A 76 -6.21 -11.20 -1.74
C GLU A 76 -5.35 -12.41 -1.37
N HIS A 77 -5.48 -13.49 -2.15
CA HIS A 77 -4.70 -14.71 -1.97
C HIS A 77 -3.18 -14.47 -2.13
N MET A 78 -2.78 -13.51 -2.98
CA MET A 78 -1.38 -13.16 -3.17
C MET A 78 -0.80 -12.58 -1.88
N LEU A 79 -1.53 -11.68 -1.23
CA LEU A 79 -1.11 -11.10 0.04
C LEU A 79 -1.04 -12.18 1.13
N GLN A 80 -2.03 -13.08 1.18
CA GLN A 80 -2.03 -14.18 2.14
C GLN A 80 -0.84 -15.12 1.97
N ILE A 81 -0.50 -15.50 0.73
CA ILE A 81 0.65 -16.35 0.43
C ILE A 81 1.95 -15.63 0.81
N ALA A 82 2.10 -14.35 0.45
CA ALA A 82 3.30 -13.60 0.84
C ALA A 82 3.51 -13.60 2.36
N LEU A 83 2.44 -13.37 3.13
CA LEU A 83 2.48 -13.38 4.59
C LEU A 83 2.69 -14.79 5.18
N LEU A 84 2.14 -15.83 4.55
CA LEU A 84 2.30 -17.20 5.01
C LEU A 84 3.77 -17.64 4.94
N HIS A 85 4.45 -17.32 3.83
CA HIS A 85 5.84 -17.70 3.60
C HIS A 85 6.84 -16.71 4.21
N ARG A 86 6.43 -15.46 4.45
CA ARG A 86 7.21 -14.45 5.17
C ARG A 86 6.35 -13.76 6.25
N PRO A 87 6.22 -14.37 7.45
CA PRO A 87 5.33 -13.85 8.50
C PRO A 87 5.65 -12.44 9.01
N THR A 88 6.90 -11.99 8.90
CA THR A 88 7.35 -10.65 9.34
C THR A 88 7.18 -9.58 8.26
N LEU A 89 6.72 -9.95 7.07
CA LEU A 89 6.66 -9.06 5.91
C LEU A 89 5.81 -7.81 6.17
N TRP A 90 4.72 -7.94 6.94
CA TRP A 90 3.82 -6.82 7.21
C TRP A 90 4.53 -5.75 8.06
N GLU A 91 5.10 -6.15 9.20
CA GLU A 91 5.81 -5.25 10.10
C GLU A 91 7.02 -4.61 9.41
N GLU A 92 7.81 -5.42 8.70
CA GLU A 92 8.97 -4.95 7.95
C GLU A 92 8.61 -3.96 6.84
N ALA A 93 7.47 -4.16 6.16
CA ALA A 93 6.98 -3.22 5.14
C ALA A 93 6.57 -1.88 5.77
N VAL A 94 5.87 -1.91 6.91
CA VAL A 94 5.49 -0.70 7.64
C VAL A 94 6.71 0.08 8.10
N GLU A 95 7.76 -0.58 8.60
CA GLU A 95 9.03 0.05 8.95
C GLU A 95 9.72 0.76 7.76
N LYS A 96 9.40 0.33 6.54
CA LYS A 96 9.87 0.96 5.28
C LYS A 96 8.90 2.01 4.73
N ASN A 97 7.89 2.41 5.48
CA ASN A 97 6.80 3.28 5.04
C ASN A 97 6.05 2.73 3.82
N VAL A 98 5.96 1.41 3.69
CA VAL A 98 5.20 0.73 2.64
C VAL A 98 4.00 0.02 3.25
N ILE A 99 2.80 0.32 2.75
CA ILE A 99 1.58 -0.38 3.13
C ILE A 99 1.24 -1.37 2.02
N LEU A 100 1.19 -2.65 2.36
CA LEU A 100 0.68 -3.69 1.47
C LEU A 100 -0.84 -3.55 1.38
N ALA A 101 -1.38 -3.43 0.17
CA ALA A 101 -2.81 -3.32 -0.03
C ALA A 101 -3.28 -4.26 -1.14
N SER A 102 -4.19 -5.15 -0.77
CA SER A 102 -5.06 -5.86 -1.70
C SER A 102 -6.28 -4.98 -2.08
N PRO A 103 -7.17 -5.38 -3.01
CA PRO A 103 -8.34 -4.58 -3.37
C PRO A 103 -9.22 -4.22 -2.17
N TYR A 104 -9.44 -5.13 -1.21
CA TYR A 104 -10.25 -4.83 -0.03
C TYR A 104 -9.55 -3.85 0.91
N ILE A 105 -8.24 -4.03 1.14
CA ILE A 105 -7.46 -3.12 1.99
C ILE A 105 -7.41 -1.74 1.35
N LEU A 106 -7.16 -1.64 0.04
CA LEU A 106 -7.16 -0.39 -0.68
C LEU A 106 -8.52 0.32 -0.57
N LEU A 107 -9.63 -0.41 -0.77
CA LEU A 107 -10.96 0.14 -0.61
C LEU A 107 -11.22 0.64 0.82
N ALA A 108 -10.77 -0.10 1.83
CA ALA A 108 -10.89 0.31 3.23
C ALA A 108 -10.08 1.58 3.52
N LEU A 109 -8.85 1.67 3.01
CA LEU A 109 -7.99 2.86 3.12
C LEU A 109 -8.64 4.07 2.44
N LEU A 110 -9.13 3.90 1.21
CA LEU A 110 -9.84 4.95 0.48
C LEU A 110 -11.07 5.42 1.26
N ARG A 111 -11.92 4.50 1.74
CA ARG A 111 -13.10 4.84 2.57
C ARG A 111 -12.73 5.59 3.84
N SER A 112 -11.67 5.19 4.51
CA SER A 112 -11.15 5.88 5.70
C SER A 112 -10.77 7.33 5.38
N VAL A 113 -10.02 7.54 4.28
CA VAL A 113 -9.64 8.88 3.82
C VAL A 113 -10.87 9.74 3.48
N PHE A 114 -11.83 9.19 2.73
CA PHE A 114 -13.05 9.91 2.36
C PHE A 114 -13.90 10.29 3.59
N THR A 115 -14.05 9.37 4.53
CA THR A 115 -14.84 9.60 5.75
C THR A 115 -14.22 10.68 6.64
N VAL A 116 -12.90 10.66 6.81
CA VAL A 116 -12.17 11.69 7.56
C VAL A 116 -12.27 13.06 6.89
N GLY A 117 -12.20 13.10 5.55
CA GLY A 117 -12.37 14.34 4.77
C GLY A 117 -13.75 14.98 4.93
N ASN A 118 -14.82 14.17 4.89
CA ASN A 118 -16.19 14.66 5.05
C ASN A 118 -16.44 15.17 6.47
N LYS A 119 -15.94 14.46 7.49
CA LYS A 119 -16.12 14.85 8.90
C LYS A 119 -15.43 16.18 9.24
N ARG A 120 -14.29 16.49 8.61
CA ARG A 120 -13.61 17.80 8.75
C ARG A 120 -14.42 18.94 8.12
N ARG A 121 -15.04 18.73 6.95
CA ARG A 121 -15.87 19.75 6.28
C ARG A 121 -17.10 20.13 7.11
N GLU A 122 -17.76 19.15 7.70
CA GLU A 122 -18.93 19.39 8.57
C GLU A 122 -18.56 20.15 9.84
N THR A 123 -17.41 19.83 10.46
CA THR A 123 -16.97 20.52 11.69
C THR A 123 -16.54 21.97 11.42
N THR A 124 -15.91 22.25 10.27
CA THR A 124 -15.58 23.62 9.86
C THR A 124 -16.82 24.42 9.51
N MET A 125 -17.83 23.82 8.87
CA MET A 125 -19.09 24.51 8.58
C MET A 125 -19.86 24.84 9.87
N GLN A 126 -20.01 23.90 10.81
CA GLN A 126 -20.73 24.16 12.06
C GLN A 126 -20.11 25.27 12.93
N LYS A 127 -18.77 25.42 12.93
CA LYS A 127 -18.10 26.54 13.63
C LYS A 127 -18.42 27.92 13.02
N ASN A 128 -18.66 28.01 11.72
CA ASN A 128 -18.95 29.28 11.05
C ASN A 128 -20.41 29.73 11.17
N ILE A 129 -21.35 28.82 11.49
CA ILE A 129 -22.78 29.13 11.63
C ILE A 129 -23.17 29.46 13.09
N GLY A 130 -22.34 29.11 14.07
CA GLY A 130 -22.59 29.35 15.50
C GLY A 130 -21.99 30.63 16.07
N SER A 131 -21.62 31.62 15.24
CA SER A 131 -20.96 32.87 15.66
C SER A 131 -21.73 34.14 15.26
N TYR A 132 -23.06 34.07 15.19
CA TYR A 132 -23.95 35.22 15.01
C TYR A 132 -24.97 35.30 16.14
#